data_AF-A0A1Y4W4X2-F1
#
_entry.id   AF-A0A1Y4W4X2-F1
#
_cell.length_a   1.000
_cell.length_b   1.000
_cell.length_c   1.000
_cell.angle_alpha   90.00
_cell.angle_beta   90.00
_cell.angle_gamma   90.00
#
_symmetry.space_group_name_H-M   'P 1'
#
loop_
_entity.id
_entity.type
_entity.pdbx_description
1 polymer ?
#
loop_
_entity_poly.entity_id
_entity_poly.type
_entity_poly.pdbx_seq_one_letter_code
_entity_poly.pdbx_strand_id
1 'polypeptide(L)'
;MELQNSVNYSNYISINELIKIFDKKYELFEDNNNFETKHDKNLKTSLKIEIIRTIKKQKNSIDCVKQPDGNRQYLIAYQSVSTLTHLLENYITKRSITMNDQALKKRDDAIQSRQILDLSKDQMNRSLIMTEIQSKMQFMNFNYLNSEVANAVKEVVYNLIPRITETTLQSYEQINSSFEKRLIMDLQQTKLEIIFQNSLQHSYTKFDQVKYLEDYCLRELHTVQVQGKRIVYRGYSKYDLRLRKPLNWYCDR
;
A
#
# COMPACT_ATOMS: atom_id res chain seq x y z
N MET A 1 11.02 34.28 -44.09
CA MET A 1 10.59 34.30 -42.67
C MET A 1 9.82 33.02 -42.42
N GLU A 2 10.46 32.05 -41.78
CA GLU A 2 9.79 30.83 -41.35
C GLU A 2 8.89 31.15 -40.15
N LEU A 3 7.60 30.84 -40.28
CA LEU A 3 6.64 30.86 -39.20
C LEU A 3 7.08 29.82 -38.16
N GLN A 4 7.69 30.27 -37.06
CA GLN A 4 7.83 29.47 -35.85
C GLN A 4 6.42 29.16 -35.36
N ASN A 5 5.92 27.95 -35.64
CA ASN A 5 4.74 27.40 -35.00
C ASN A 5 5.01 27.37 -33.49
N SER A 6 4.52 28.37 -32.76
CA SER A 6 4.49 28.36 -31.30
C SER A 6 3.46 27.31 -30.87
N VAL A 7 3.90 26.04 -30.81
CA VAL A 7 3.07 24.96 -30.28
C VAL A 7 2.72 25.34 -28.83
N ASN A 8 1.43 25.54 -28.57
CA ASN A 8 0.95 25.90 -27.25
C ASN A 8 0.99 24.66 -26.34
N TYR A 9 2.03 24.57 -25.50
CA TYR A 9 2.24 23.45 -24.58
C TYR A 9 1.51 23.60 -23.23
N SER A 10 0.65 24.61 -23.05
CA SER A 10 -0.03 24.87 -21.77
C SER A 10 -0.87 23.70 -21.24
N ASN A 11 -1.37 22.85 -22.14
CA ASN A 11 -2.17 21.67 -21.80
C ASN A 11 -1.35 20.39 -21.63
N TYR A 12 -0.02 20.48 -21.59
CA TYR A 12 0.88 19.34 -21.46
C TYR A 12 1.69 19.41 -20.17
N ILE A 13 1.97 18.24 -19.60
CA ILE A 13 2.85 18.08 -18.43
C ILE A 13 4.07 17.26 -18.80
N SER A 14 5.19 17.53 -18.12
CA SER A 14 6.40 16.72 -18.24
C SER A 14 6.25 15.36 -17.55
N ILE A 15 7.06 14.38 -17.94
CA ILE A 15 7.16 13.11 -17.20
C ILE A 15 7.51 13.35 -15.72
N ASN A 16 8.32 14.35 -15.40
CA ASN A 16 8.67 14.66 -14.02
C ASN A 16 7.46 15.15 -13.20
N GLU A 17 6.59 15.96 -13.80
CA GLU A 17 5.35 16.39 -13.16
C GLU A 17 4.35 15.24 -13.01
N LEU A 18 4.24 14.38 -14.01
CA LEU A 18 3.45 13.15 -13.90
C LEU A 18 3.95 12.26 -12.76
N ILE A 19 5.27 12.15 -12.59
CA ILE A 19 5.87 11.42 -11.48
C ILE A 19 5.50 12.05 -10.13
N LYS A 20 5.45 13.39 -10.01
CA LYS A 20 4.95 14.06 -8.80
C LYS A 20 3.47 13.77 -8.55
N ILE A 21 2.64 13.66 -9.60
CA ILE A 21 1.23 13.27 -9.48
C ILE A 21 1.12 11.83 -8.96
N PHE A 22 1.92 10.91 -9.51
CA PHE A 22 1.97 9.53 -9.02
C PHE A 22 2.46 9.46 -7.59
N ASP A 23 3.50 10.21 -7.24
CA ASP A 23 4.01 10.29 -5.89
C ASP A 23 2.97 10.82 -4.90
N LYS A 24 2.26 11.91 -5.23
CA LYS A 24 1.16 12.41 -4.41
C LYS A 24 0.03 11.39 -4.22
N LYS A 25 -0.23 10.54 -5.23
CA LYS A 25 -1.30 9.54 -5.19
C LYS A 25 -0.89 8.23 -4.50
N TYR A 26 0.37 7.82 -4.64
CA TYR A 26 0.86 6.49 -4.25
C TYR A 26 1.99 6.52 -3.21
N GLU A 27 2.44 7.72 -2.81
CA GLU A 27 3.52 7.96 -1.84
C GLU A 27 4.78 7.16 -2.19
N LEU A 28 5.36 7.47 -3.35
CA LEU A 28 6.44 6.69 -3.97
C LEU A 28 7.83 7.06 -3.49
N PHE A 29 8.05 8.33 -3.11
CA PHE A 29 9.35 8.85 -2.71
C PHE A 29 9.35 9.29 -1.25
N GLU A 30 10.55 9.38 -0.69
CA GLU A 30 10.75 9.92 0.64
C GLU A 30 10.64 11.46 0.59
N ASP A 31 9.59 12.03 1.18
CA ASP A 31 9.46 13.47 1.44
C ASP A 31 10.49 13.94 2.51
N ASN A 32 11.78 13.75 2.25
CA ASN A 32 12.84 14.39 3.00
C ASN A 32 13.20 15.70 2.28
N ASN A 33 12.79 16.81 2.88
CA ASN A 33 12.89 18.18 2.34
C ASN A 33 14.30 18.67 1.94
N ASN A 34 15.36 17.86 1.90
CA ASN A 34 16.69 18.36 1.52
C ASN A 34 17.61 17.41 0.72
N PHE A 35 17.36 16.10 0.59
CA PHE A 35 18.25 15.23 -0.19
C PHE A 35 17.53 14.03 -0.83
N GLU A 36 17.65 13.93 -2.16
CA GLU A 36 17.12 12.80 -2.94
C GLU A 36 17.98 11.55 -2.70
N THR A 37 17.38 10.48 -2.15
CA THR A 37 18.12 9.26 -1.85
C THR A 37 18.54 8.51 -3.13
N LYS A 38 19.57 7.65 -3.05
CA LYS A 38 19.96 6.77 -4.16
C LYS A 38 18.80 5.86 -4.61
N HIS A 39 17.93 5.50 -3.66
CA HIS A 39 16.73 4.71 -3.92
C HIS A 39 15.71 5.51 -4.74
N ASP A 40 15.39 6.75 -4.33
CA ASP A 40 14.46 7.64 -5.06
C ASP A 40 14.93 7.91 -6.50
N LYS A 41 16.24 8.11 -6.69
CA LYS A 41 16.84 8.29 -8.03
C LYS A 41 16.61 7.07 -8.92
N ASN A 42 16.82 5.88 -8.39
CA ASN A 42 16.62 4.62 -9.12
C ASN A 42 15.13 4.39 -9.43
N LEU A 43 14.24 4.69 -8.48
CA LEU A 43 12.80 4.55 -8.64
C LEU A 43 12.27 5.55 -9.68
N LYS A 44 12.67 6.82 -9.61
CA LYS A 44 12.37 7.85 -10.62
C LYS A 44 12.83 7.44 -12.00
N THR A 45 14.06 6.93 -12.11
CA THR A 45 14.62 6.49 -13.40
C THR A 45 13.84 5.32 -13.98
N SER A 46 13.50 4.32 -13.14
CA SER A 46 12.70 3.16 -13.55
C SER A 46 11.30 3.57 -13.99
N LEU A 47 10.67 4.48 -13.24
CA LEU A 47 9.33 5.00 -13.53
C LEU A 47 9.32 5.82 -14.83
N LYS A 48 10.35 6.63 -15.09
CA LYS A 48 10.54 7.32 -16.38
C LYS A 48 10.60 6.35 -17.56
N ILE A 49 11.41 5.30 -17.44
CA ILE A 49 11.57 4.29 -18.48
C ILE A 49 10.22 3.61 -18.76
N GLU A 50 9.48 3.26 -17.71
CA GLU A 50 8.20 2.56 -17.87
C GLU A 50 7.09 3.46 -18.44
N ILE A 51 7.04 4.74 -18.05
CA ILE A 51 6.15 5.73 -18.66
C ILE A 51 6.42 5.84 -20.16
N ILE A 52 7.68 6.00 -20.56
CA ILE A 52 8.06 6.10 -21.98
C ILE A 52 7.72 4.82 -22.74
N ARG A 53 7.97 3.64 -22.14
CA ARG A 53 7.61 2.35 -22.73
C ARG A 53 6.10 2.23 -22.94
N THR A 54 5.31 2.63 -21.96
CA THR A 54 3.83 2.60 -22.03
C THR A 54 3.30 3.53 -23.11
N ILE A 55 3.81 4.77 -23.19
CA ILE A 55 3.47 5.73 -24.26
C ILE A 55 3.75 5.13 -25.64
N LYS A 56 4.94 4.55 -25.84
CA LYS A 56 5.33 3.94 -27.11
C LYS A 56 4.48 2.72 -27.49
N LYS A 57 3.97 1.98 -26.51
CA LYS A 57 3.12 0.79 -26.73
C LYS A 57 1.67 1.20 -27.07
N GLN A 58 1.19 2.30 -26.52
CA GLN A 58 -0.20 2.78 -26.62
C GLN A 58 -0.31 4.03 -27.50
N LYS A 59 0.36 4.03 -28.67
CA LYS A 59 0.54 5.24 -29.54
C LYS A 59 -0.76 5.97 -29.90
N ASN A 60 -1.91 5.28 -29.89
CA ASN A 60 -3.20 5.86 -30.28
C ASN A 60 -4.05 6.31 -29.08
N SER A 61 -3.64 5.99 -27.85
CA SER A 61 -4.45 6.21 -26.63
C SER A 61 -3.85 7.27 -25.71
N ILE A 62 -2.63 7.74 -26.00
CA ILE A 62 -1.91 8.74 -25.19
C ILE A 62 -1.43 9.84 -26.11
N ASP A 63 -2.00 11.04 -25.95
CA ASP A 63 -1.55 12.24 -26.63
C ASP A 63 -0.26 12.74 -25.97
N CYS A 64 0.82 12.76 -26.75
CA CYS A 64 2.12 13.22 -26.30
C CYS A 64 2.88 13.92 -27.43
N VAL A 65 3.67 14.93 -27.06
CA VAL A 65 4.57 15.63 -27.96
C VAL A 65 6.00 15.43 -27.48
N LYS A 66 6.91 15.17 -28.42
CA LYS A 66 8.34 15.09 -28.13
C LYS A 66 8.97 16.45 -28.41
N GLN A 67 9.53 17.09 -27.39
CA GLN A 67 10.24 18.35 -27.60
C GLN A 67 11.46 18.13 -28.52
N PRO A 68 11.68 19.02 -29.50
CA PRO A 68 12.79 18.94 -30.44
C PRO A 68 14.15 19.23 -29.80
N ASP A 69 14.17 19.92 -28.66
CA ASP A 69 15.41 20.32 -27.98
C ASP A 69 16.17 19.09 -27.45
N GLY A 70 17.51 19.19 -27.39
CA GLY A 70 18.49 18.10 -27.23
C GLY A 70 18.28 17.11 -26.08
N ASN A 71 17.34 17.36 -25.16
CA ASN A 71 16.96 16.47 -24.08
C ASN A 71 15.83 15.47 -24.41
N ARG A 72 15.21 15.53 -25.60
CA ARG A 72 14.21 14.54 -26.10
C ARG A 72 13.12 14.19 -25.08
N GLN A 73 12.60 15.17 -24.32
CA GLN A 73 11.59 14.93 -23.29
C GLN A 73 10.20 14.76 -23.92
N TYR A 74 9.44 13.77 -23.42
CA TYR A 74 8.02 13.62 -23.74
C TYR A 74 7.20 14.56 -22.86
N LEU A 75 6.32 15.31 -23.49
CA LEU A 75 5.24 16.06 -22.89
C LEU A 75 3.94 15.30 -23.10
N ILE A 76 3.12 15.18 -22.07
CA ILE A 76 1.91 14.34 -22.06
C ILE A 76 0.72 15.26 -21.87
N ALA A 77 -0.29 15.16 -22.74
CA ALA A 77 -1.48 15.99 -22.63
C ALA A 77 -2.21 15.68 -21.31
N TYR A 78 -2.71 16.71 -20.63
CA TYR A 78 -3.35 16.57 -19.32
C TYR A 78 -4.52 15.57 -19.34
N GLN A 79 -5.28 15.55 -20.44
CA GLN A 79 -6.39 14.62 -20.68
C GLN A 79 -5.97 13.14 -20.76
N SER A 80 -4.73 12.85 -21.14
CA SER A 80 -4.21 11.47 -21.22
C SER A 80 -3.61 10.97 -19.90
N VAL A 81 -3.51 11.82 -18.88
CA VAL A 81 -2.94 11.47 -17.58
C VAL A 81 -3.75 10.38 -16.89
N SER A 82 -5.08 10.44 -16.92
CA SER A 82 -5.94 9.44 -16.30
C SER A 82 -5.74 8.04 -16.93
N THR A 83 -5.75 7.96 -18.26
CA THR A 83 -5.48 6.74 -19.02
C THR A 83 -4.10 6.18 -18.71
N LEU A 84 -3.07 7.03 -18.71
CA LEU A 84 -1.70 6.62 -18.40
C LEU A 84 -1.55 6.16 -16.95
N THR A 85 -2.25 6.82 -16.01
CA THR A 85 -2.32 6.41 -14.59
C THR A 85 -2.90 5.01 -14.46
N HIS A 86 -4.00 4.72 -15.17
CA HIS A 86 -4.67 3.42 -15.12
C HIS A 86 -3.79 2.30 -15.73
N LEU A 87 -3.14 2.59 -16.85
CA LEU A 87 -2.22 1.64 -17.51
C LEU A 87 -1.00 1.30 -16.65
N LEU A 88 -0.49 2.28 -15.90
CA LEU A 88 0.67 2.10 -15.03
C LEU A 88 0.31 1.67 -13.60
N GLU A 89 -0.98 1.59 -13.25
CA GLU A 89 -1.44 1.35 -11.89
C GLU A 89 -0.86 0.07 -11.28
N ASN A 90 -0.86 -1.04 -12.02
CA ASN A 90 -0.29 -2.29 -11.56
C ASN A 90 1.23 -2.21 -11.37
N TYR A 91 1.93 -1.48 -12.26
CA TYR A 91 3.38 -1.29 -12.15
C TYR A 91 3.72 -0.42 -10.94
N ILE A 92 3.02 0.70 -10.79
CA ILE A 92 3.24 1.67 -9.71
C ILE A 92 2.89 1.02 -8.37
N THR A 93 1.76 0.34 -8.27
CA THR A 93 1.37 -0.40 -7.06
C THR A 93 2.41 -1.47 -6.72
N LYS A 94 2.93 -2.20 -7.72
CA LYS A 94 4.00 -3.19 -7.49
C LYS A 94 5.34 -2.58 -7.08
N ARG A 95 5.61 -1.33 -7.42
CA ARG A 95 6.85 -0.63 -7.07
C ARG A 95 6.72 0.23 -5.81
N SER A 96 5.50 0.62 -5.45
CA SER A 96 5.18 1.12 -4.11
C SER A 96 5.25 -0.01 -3.08
N ILE A 97 5.21 -1.29 -3.48
CA ILE A 97 5.57 -2.43 -2.62
C ILE A 97 7.00 -2.35 -2.10
N THR A 98 7.93 -1.80 -2.89
CA THR A 98 9.28 -1.41 -2.44
C THR A 98 9.26 -0.02 -1.78
N MET A 99 8.26 0.29 -0.95
CA MET A 99 8.40 1.36 0.04
C MET A 99 9.64 1.05 0.89
N ASN A 100 10.61 1.98 0.93
CA ASN A 100 11.79 1.85 1.78
C ASN A 100 11.35 1.49 3.22
N ASP A 101 11.97 0.49 3.83
CA ASP A 101 11.74 0.08 5.22
C ASP A 101 11.76 1.28 6.19
N GLN A 102 12.55 2.31 5.89
CA GLN A 102 12.57 3.57 6.67
C GLN A 102 11.29 4.39 6.56
N ALA A 103 10.67 4.47 5.37
CA ALA A 103 9.41 5.17 5.16
C ALA A 103 8.24 4.41 5.82
N LEU A 104 8.22 3.09 5.69
CA LEU A 104 7.27 2.22 6.40
C LEU A 104 7.41 2.40 7.91
N LYS A 105 8.65 2.38 8.42
CA LYS A 105 8.92 2.59 9.84
C LYS A 105 8.45 3.96 10.33
N LYS A 106 8.77 5.05 9.61
CA LYS A 106 8.30 6.41 9.98
C LYS A 106 6.76 6.48 10.02
N ARG A 107 6.08 5.83 9.08
CA ARG A 107 4.62 5.78 9.04
C ARG A 107 4.04 5.00 10.21
N ASP A 108 4.62 3.84 10.52
CA ASP A 108 4.24 3.04 11.67
C ASP A 108 4.42 3.83 12.98
N ASP A 109 5.57 4.47 13.15
CA ASP A 109 5.89 5.30 14.33
C ASP A 109 4.89 6.46 14.48
N ALA A 110 4.50 7.11 13.38
CA ALA A 110 3.52 8.20 13.38
C ALA A 110 2.09 7.72 13.71
N ILE A 111 1.66 6.58 13.16
CA ILE A 111 0.36 5.97 13.44
C ILE A 111 0.27 5.57 14.91
N GLN A 112 1.30 4.87 15.41
CA GLN A 112 1.38 4.46 16.80
C GLN A 112 1.33 5.67 17.73
N SER A 113 2.14 6.70 17.45
CA SER A 113 2.15 7.93 18.25
C SER A 113 0.77 8.58 18.32
N ARG A 114 0.07 8.69 17.19
CA ARG A 114 -1.29 9.23 17.14
C ARG A 114 -2.27 8.41 17.95
N GLN A 115 -2.24 7.07 17.81
CA GLN A 115 -3.09 6.18 18.60
C GLN A 115 -2.82 6.35 20.10
N ILE A 116 -1.57 6.45 20.53
CA ILE A 116 -1.23 6.69 21.95
C ILE A 116 -1.77 8.04 22.44
N LEU A 117 -1.68 9.10 21.63
CA LEU A 117 -2.24 10.41 21.96
C LEU A 117 -3.77 10.35 22.11
N ASP A 118 -4.46 9.63 21.22
CA ASP A 118 -5.92 9.47 21.23
C ASP A 118 -6.40 8.60 22.41
N LEU A 119 -5.55 7.69 22.89
CA LEU A 119 -5.84 6.83 24.03
C LEU A 119 -5.55 7.51 25.37
N SER A 120 -4.47 8.30 25.44
CA SER A 120 -4.03 8.91 26.68
C SER A 120 -3.88 10.42 26.56
N LYS A 121 -4.74 11.13 27.29
CA LYS A 121 -4.65 12.59 27.47
C LYS A 121 -3.59 12.99 28.50
N ASP A 122 -3.19 12.10 29.40
CA ASP A 122 -2.23 12.36 30.49
C ASP A 122 -0.83 11.76 30.21
N GLN A 123 0.22 12.47 30.62
CA GLN A 123 1.63 12.12 30.41
C GLN A 123 2.06 10.85 31.15
N MET A 124 1.56 10.64 32.38
CA MET A 124 1.88 9.43 33.16
C MET A 124 1.32 8.17 32.49
N ASN A 125 0.08 8.25 32.01
CA ASN A 125 -0.57 7.17 31.26
C ASN A 125 0.14 6.89 29.92
N ARG A 126 0.65 7.91 29.21
CA ARG A 126 1.44 7.71 27.99
C ARG A 126 2.73 6.94 28.27
N SER A 127 3.41 7.23 29.37
CA SER A 127 4.63 6.52 29.76
C SER A 127 4.37 5.04 30.01
N LEU A 128 3.31 4.72 30.76
CA LEU A 128 2.93 3.33 31.05
C LEU A 128 2.59 2.54 29.78
N ILE A 129 1.80 3.14 28.88
CA ILE A 129 1.45 2.54 27.58
C ILE A 129 2.72 2.27 26.76
N MET A 130 3.68 3.21 26.72
CA MET A 130 4.94 3.01 26.01
C MET A 130 5.79 1.90 26.62
N THR A 131 5.85 1.79 27.95
CA THR A 131 6.57 0.70 28.62
C THR A 131 5.94 -0.66 28.31
N GLU A 132 4.62 -0.77 28.30
CA GLU A 132 3.92 -2.01 27.97
C GLU A 132 4.14 -2.42 26.51
N ILE A 133 4.09 -1.46 25.58
CA ILE A 133 4.43 -1.66 24.17
C ILE A 133 5.87 -2.16 24.03
N GLN A 134 6.84 -1.48 24.65
CA GLN A 134 8.26 -1.83 24.57
C GLN A 134 8.55 -3.21 25.16
N SER A 135 7.93 -3.52 26.29
CA SER A 135 8.04 -4.84 26.93
C SER A 135 7.54 -5.94 25.99
N LYS A 136 6.33 -5.81 25.46
CA LYS A 136 5.79 -6.79 24.50
C LYS A 136 6.62 -6.90 23.21
N MET A 137 7.19 -5.80 22.73
CA MET A 137 8.09 -5.80 21.57
C MET A 137 9.35 -6.64 21.80
N GLN A 138 9.92 -6.63 23.01
CA GLN A 138 11.13 -7.40 23.32
C GLN A 138 10.88 -8.92 23.30
N PHE A 139 9.65 -9.35 23.63
CA PHE A 139 9.27 -10.75 23.58
C PHE A 139 8.91 -11.24 22.17
N MET A 140 8.67 -10.33 21.23
CA MET A 140 8.35 -10.69 19.85
C MET A 140 9.59 -10.82 18.98
N ASN A 141 9.99 -12.06 18.70
CA ASN A 141 11.05 -12.35 17.74
C ASN A 141 10.52 -12.31 16.30
N PHE A 142 10.52 -11.11 15.71
CA PHE A 142 9.96 -10.83 14.38
C PHE A 142 10.58 -11.63 13.23
N ASN A 143 11.80 -12.13 13.40
CA ASN A 143 12.49 -12.89 12.35
C ASN A 143 11.91 -14.30 12.17
N TYR A 144 11.33 -14.89 13.21
CA TYR A 144 10.74 -16.24 13.18
C TYR A 144 9.21 -16.21 13.05
N LEU A 145 8.57 -15.11 13.47
CA LEU A 145 7.12 -14.91 13.36
C LEU A 145 6.63 -15.07 11.91
N ASN A 146 7.33 -14.55 10.90
CA ASN A 146 6.82 -14.59 9.52
C ASN A 146 6.59 -16.03 8.99
N SER A 147 7.44 -16.99 9.34
CA SER A 147 7.27 -18.38 8.87
C SER A 147 6.25 -19.16 9.68
N GLU A 148 6.25 -19.00 11.01
CA GLU A 148 5.30 -19.70 11.90
C GLU A 148 3.87 -19.17 11.71
N VAL A 149 3.74 -17.85 11.57
CA VAL A 149 2.47 -17.21 11.27
C VAL A 149 2.01 -17.58 9.87
N ALA A 150 2.88 -17.56 8.86
CA ALA A 150 2.50 -18.00 7.52
C ALA A 150 1.98 -19.45 7.55
N ASN A 151 2.60 -20.34 8.32
CA ASN A 151 2.13 -21.72 8.48
C ASN A 151 0.78 -21.79 9.23
N ALA A 152 0.64 -21.12 10.37
CA ALA A 152 -0.59 -21.13 11.16
C ALA A 152 -1.77 -20.51 10.38
N VAL A 153 -1.51 -19.41 9.68
CA VAL A 153 -2.50 -18.77 8.83
C VAL A 153 -2.83 -19.65 7.64
N LYS A 154 -1.85 -20.29 7.00
CA LYS A 154 -2.10 -21.25 5.92
C LYS A 154 -3.01 -22.38 6.41
N GLU A 155 -2.79 -22.92 7.60
CA GLU A 155 -3.70 -23.92 8.19
C GLU A 155 -5.11 -23.37 8.42
N VAL A 156 -5.25 -22.15 8.94
CA VAL A 156 -6.56 -21.48 9.13
C VAL A 156 -7.26 -21.20 7.79
N VAL A 157 -6.51 -20.83 6.77
CA VAL A 157 -7.01 -20.42 5.46
C VAL A 157 -7.38 -21.62 4.59
N TYR A 158 -6.62 -22.71 4.61
CA TYR A 158 -7.01 -23.93 3.88
C TYR A 158 -8.25 -24.59 4.50
N ASN A 159 -8.52 -24.34 5.79
CA ASN A 159 -9.75 -24.70 6.48
C ASN A 159 -10.75 -23.54 6.43
N LEU A 160 -11.32 -23.20 5.27
CA LEU A 160 -12.11 -21.98 4.94
C LEU A 160 -13.38 -21.65 5.81
N ILE A 161 -13.20 -21.56 7.14
CA ILE A 161 -14.10 -21.24 8.27
C ILE A 161 -14.90 -22.43 8.88
N PRO A 162 -14.27 -23.47 9.46
CA PRO A 162 -14.72 -24.03 10.73
C PRO A 162 -14.25 -23.11 11.87
N ARG A 163 -15.00 -23.09 12.99
CA ARG A 163 -14.68 -22.29 14.18
C ARG A 163 -13.18 -22.32 14.44
N ILE A 164 -12.53 -21.16 14.37
CA ILE A 164 -11.18 -21.00 14.89
C ILE A 164 -11.28 -21.41 16.36
N THR A 165 -10.73 -22.56 16.72
CA THR A 165 -10.69 -22.97 18.12
C THR A 165 -9.66 -22.11 18.82
N GLU A 166 -10.02 -21.60 20.00
CA GLU A 166 -9.21 -20.71 20.84
C GLU A 166 -7.76 -21.23 20.99
N THR A 167 -7.56 -22.54 21.01
CA THR A 167 -6.27 -23.23 21.19
C THR A 167 -5.21 -23.00 20.09
N THR A 168 -5.57 -22.83 18.82
CA THR A 168 -4.57 -22.72 17.73
C THR A 168 -3.96 -21.32 17.63
N LEU A 169 -4.70 -20.31 18.07
CA LEU A 169 -4.27 -18.91 18.06
C LEU A 169 -3.89 -18.37 19.44
N GLN A 170 -4.19 -19.09 20.53
CA GLN A 170 -3.76 -18.75 21.89
C GLN A 170 -2.24 -18.68 22.06
N SER A 171 -1.45 -19.38 21.22
CA SER A 171 0.00 -19.23 21.18
C SER A 171 0.44 -17.81 20.77
N TYR A 172 -0.42 -17.10 20.05
CA TYR A 172 -0.27 -15.71 19.69
C TYR A 172 -1.25 -14.88 20.53
N GLU A 173 -0.86 -14.55 21.77
CA GLU A 173 -1.63 -13.83 22.81
C GLU A 173 -2.48 -12.62 22.34
N GLN A 174 -2.27 -12.15 21.11
CA GLN A 174 -2.88 -10.99 20.47
C GLN A 174 -4.18 -11.29 19.71
N ILE A 175 -4.49 -12.54 19.38
CA ILE A 175 -5.68 -12.88 18.56
C ILE A 175 -6.83 -13.39 19.44
N ASN A 176 -7.92 -12.61 19.54
CA ASN A 176 -9.08 -12.92 20.40
C ASN A 176 -10.41 -13.03 19.62
N SER A 177 -11.51 -13.38 20.29
CA SER A 177 -12.83 -13.53 19.65
C SER A 177 -13.36 -12.27 18.95
N SER A 178 -12.85 -11.08 19.30
CA SER A 178 -13.18 -9.84 18.60
C SER A 178 -12.50 -9.74 17.24
N PHE A 179 -11.35 -10.40 17.04
CA PHE A 179 -10.68 -10.51 15.75
C PHE A 179 -11.51 -11.28 14.73
N GLU A 180 -12.02 -12.46 15.11
CA GLU A 180 -12.82 -13.33 14.23
C GLU A 180 -14.05 -12.60 13.67
N LYS A 181 -14.80 -11.92 14.55
CA LYS A 181 -15.97 -11.13 14.15
C LYS A 181 -15.62 -10.03 13.14
N ARG A 182 -14.51 -9.31 13.36
CA ARG A 182 -14.05 -8.26 12.45
C ARG A 182 -13.60 -8.83 11.11
N LEU A 183 -12.80 -9.90 11.15
CA LEU A 183 -12.30 -10.58 9.95
C LEU A 183 -13.45 -11.01 9.04
N ILE A 184 -14.50 -11.62 9.60
CA ILE A 184 -15.67 -12.05 8.83
C ILE A 184 -16.38 -10.85 8.20
N MET A 185 -16.61 -9.79 8.98
CA MET A 185 -17.28 -8.58 8.49
C MET A 185 -16.50 -7.91 7.35
N ASP A 186 -15.20 -7.69 7.54
CA ASP A 186 -14.33 -7.04 6.55
C ASP A 186 -14.19 -7.90 5.29
N LEU A 187 -14.11 -9.23 5.44
CA LEU A 187 -14.08 -10.17 4.32
C LEU A 187 -15.40 -10.17 3.53
N GLN A 188 -16.55 -10.12 4.21
CA GLN A 188 -17.85 -10.03 3.55
C GLN A 188 -17.98 -8.73 2.75
N GLN A 189 -17.60 -7.61 3.35
CA GLN A 189 -17.57 -6.31 2.68
C GLN A 189 -16.68 -6.34 1.43
N THR A 190 -15.46 -6.88 1.56
CA THR A 190 -14.52 -7.02 0.44
C THR A 190 -15.09 -7.88 -0.70
N LYS A 191 -15.75 -8.99 -0.38
CA LYS A 191 -16.41 -9.85 -1.38
C LYS A 191 -17.52 -9.12 -2.12
N LEU A 192 -18.33 -8.33 -1.41
CA LEU A 192 -19.39 -7.53 -2.04
C LEU A 192 -18.81 -6.51 -3.02
N GLU A 193 -17.73 -5.82 -2.64
CA GLU A 193 -17.04 -4.86 -3.52
C GLU A 193 -16.50 -5.52 -4.78
N ILE A 194 -15.95 -6.74 -4.67
CA ILE A 194 -15.45 -7.51 -5.81
C ILE A 194 -16.59 -7.95 -6.73
N ILE A 195 -17.70 -8.44 -6.16
CA ILE A 195 -18.90 -8.80 -6.94
C ILE A 195 -19.42 -7.60 -7.71
N PHE A 196 -19.50 -6.44 -7.04
CA PHE A 196 -19.92 -5.18 -7.67
C PHE A 196 -18.96 -4.75 -8.78
N GLN A 197 -17.63 -4.83 -8.55
CA GLN A 197 -16.67 -4.52 -9.61
C GLN A 197 -16.83 -5.46 -10.81
N ASN A 198 -16.99 -6.77 -10.56
CA ASN A 198 -17.13 -7.76 -11.60
C ASN A 198 -18.44 -7.62 -12.40
N SER A 199 -19.52 -7.11 -11.79
CA SER A 199 -20.77 -6.85 -12.51
C SER A 199 -20.68 -5.65 -13.45
N LEU A 200 -19.72 -4.74 -13.23
CA LEU A 200 -19.46 -3.56 -14.06
C LEU A 200 -18.41 -3.80 -15.15
N GLN A 201 -17.75 -4.96 -15.17
CA GLN A 201 -16.62 -5.26 -16.07
C GLN A 201 -16.94 -6.43 -17.01
N HIS A 202 -16.38 -6.40 -18.22
CA HIS A 202 -16.50 -7.51 -19.18
C HIS A 202 -15.61 -8.72 -18.84
N SER A 203 -14.72 -8.59 -17.86
CA SER A 203 -13.78 -9.62 -17.40
C SER A 203 -13.93 -9.85 -15.90
N TYR A 204 -13.90 -11.12 -15.50
CA TYR A 204 -14.05 -11.51 -14.11
C TYR A 204 -12.70 -11.43 -13.37
N THR A 205 -12.67 -10.61 -12.32
CA THR A 205 -11.50 -10.49 -11.44
C THR A 205 -11.53 -11.60 -10.39
N LYS A 206 -10.44 -12.37 -10.28
CA LYS A 206 -10.33 -13.46 -9.30
C LYS A 206 -9.79 -12.94 -7.98
N PHE A 207 -10.52 -13.17 -6.89
CA PHE A 207 -10.09 -12.83 -5.53
C PHE A 207 -9.17 -13.89 -4.92
N ASP A 208 -7.94 -13.49 -4.59
CA ASP A 208 -7.00 -14.23 -3.74
C ASP A 208 -7.37 -14.05 -2.26
N GLN A 209 -8.44 -14.75 -1.88
CA GLN A 209 -8.92 -14.76 -0.49
C GLN A 209 -7.85 -15.25 0.50
N VAL A 210 -6.98 -16.17 0.05
CA VAL A 210 -5.95 -16.77 0.90
C VAL A 210 -5.00 -15.69 1.38
N LYS A 211 -4.46 -14.92 0.44
CA LYS A 211 -3.51 -13.84 0.72
C LYS A 211 -4.14 -12.66 1.45
N TYR A 212 -5.42 -12.37 1.20
CA TYR A 212 -6.16 -11.36 1.97
C TYR A 212 -6.21 -11.74 3.45
N LEU A 213 -6.59 -12.98 3.75
CA LEU A 213 -6.64 -13.50 5.11
C LEU A 213 -5.25 -13.51 5.75
N GLU A 214 -4.21 -13.85 4.98
CA GLU A 214 -2.84 -13.81 5.47
C GLU A 214 -2.39 -12.43 5.92
N ASP A 215 -2.56 -11.42 5.07
CA ASP A 215 -2.20 -10.05 5.42
C ASP A 215 -3.06 -9.52 6.59
N TYR A 216 -4.32 -9.94 6.69
CA TYR A 216 -5.21 -9.57 7.79
C TYR A 216 -4.76 -10.13 9.15
N CYS A 217 -4.38 -11.41 9.19
CA CYS A 217 -3.80 -12.05 10.38
C CYS A 217 -2.46 -11.39 10.76
N LEU A 218 -1.60 -11.14 9.78
CA LEU A 218 -0.32 -10.47 10.00
C LEU A 218 -0.51 -9.07 10.57
N ARG A 219 -1.49 -8.30 10.08
CA ARG A 219 -1.85 -6.99 10.66
C ARG A 219 -2.27 -7.09 12.13
N GLU A 220 -3.05 -8.12 12.50
CA GLU A 220 -3.51 -8.30 13.88
C GLU A 220 -2.37 -8.59 14.85
N LEU A 221 -1.37 -9.39 14.44
CA LEU A 221 -0.18 -9.67 15.25
C LEU A 221 0.69 -8.42 15.45
N HIS A 222 0.66 -7.50 14.51
CA HIS A 222 1.25 -6.16 14.67
C HIS A 222 0.33 -5.20 15.44
N THR A 223 -0.64 -5.73 16.20
CA THR A 223 -1.53 -4.95 17.06
C THR A 223 -1.43 -5.46 18.51
N VAL A 224 -1.26 -4.54 19.45
CA VAL A 224 -1.38 -4.79 20.89
C VAL A 224 -2.70 -4.21 21.42
N GLN A 225 -3.25 -4.85 22.44
CA GLN A 225 -4.40 -4.31 23.18
C GLN A 225 -3.92 -3.66 24.47
N VAL A 226 -4.25 -2.39 24.65
CA VAL A 226 -3.94 -1.62 25.85
C VAL A 226 -5.23 -0.96 26.30
N GLN A 227 -5.66 -1.25 27.53
CA GLN A 227 -6.90 -0.70 28.12
C GLN A 227 -8.15 -0.90 27.25
N GLY A 228 -8.29 -2.08 26.64
CA GLY A 228 -9.42 -2.40 25.75
C GLY A 228 -9.40 -1.68 24.40
N LYS A 229 -8.38 -0.87 24.12
CA LYS A 229 -8.19 -0.21 22.83
C LYS A 229 -6.98 -0.77 22.09
N ARG A 230 -7.06 -0.73 20.77
CA ARG A 230 -6.09 -1.38 19.88
C ARG A 230 -5.03 -0.37 19.47
N ILE A 231 -3.76 -0.69 19.74
CA ILE A 231 -2.61 0.06 19.29
C ILE A 231 -1.85 -0.79 18.31
N VAL A 232 -1.66 -0.24 17.14
CA VAL A 232 -0.95 -0.90 16.07
C VAL A 232 0.51 -0.47 16.14
N TYR A 233 1.42 -1.43 16.09
CA TYR A 233 2.86 -1.19 16.15
C TYR A 233 3.55 -1.71 14.87
N ARG A 234 4.80 -1.31 14.69
CA ARG A 234 5.74 -1.59 13.58
C ARG A 234 5.40 -2.83 12.72
N GLY A 235 5.37 -2.69 11.39
CA GLY A 235 5.03 -3.75 10.43
C GLY A 235 3.61 -3.65 9.86
N TYR A 236 2.75 -2.86 10.50
CA TYR A 236 1.36 -2.66 10.10
C TYR A 236 1.17 -2.00 8.74
N SER A 237 1.88 -0.91 8.47
CA SER A 237 1.62 -0.07 7.28
C SER A 237 1.61 -0.87 5.99
N LYS A 238 2.48 -1.87 5.87
CA LYS A 238 2.54 -2.78 4.73
C LYS A 238 1.25 -3.59 4.55
N TYR A 239 0.74 -4.21 5.61
CA TYR A 239 -0.46 -5.06 5.54
C TYR A 239 -1.73 -4.22 5.44
N ASP A 240 -1.79 -3.12 6.18
CA ASP A 240 -2.93 -2.21 6.18
C ASP A 240 -3.14 -1.54 4.81
N LEU A 241 -2.05 -1.13 4.14
CA LEU A 241 -2.13 -0.57 2.79
C LEU A 241 -2.78 -1.53 1.80
N ARG A 242 -2.49 -2.83 1.94
CA ARG A 242 -3.07 -3.86 1.06
C ARG A 242 -4.54 -4.10 1.37
N LEU A 243 -4.86 -4.25 2.65
CA LEU A 243 -6.22 -4.49 3.14
C LEU A 243 -7.17 -3.32 2.89
N ARG A 244 -6.67 -2.07 2.82
CA ARG A 244 -7.46 -0.88 2.43
C ARG A 244 -7.81 -0.82 0.95
N LYS A 245 -7.08 -1.53 0.08
CA LYS A 245 -7.28 -1.51 -1.37
C LYS A 245 -7.40 -2.93 -1.93
N PRO A 246 -8.32 -3.76 -1.42
CA PRO A 246 -8.28 -5.20 -1.67
C PRO A 246 -8.38 -5.56 -3.16
N LEU A 247 -9.12 -4.76 -3.93
CA LEU A 247 -9.26 -4.87 -5.39
C LEU A 247 -7.94 -4.71 -6.16
N ASN A 248 -6.96 -4.01 -5.59
CA ASN A 248 -5.66 -3.80 -6.24
C ASN A 248 -4.63 -4.87 -5.88
N TRP A 249 -4.83 -5.56 -4.75
CA TRP A 249 -3.80 -6.37 -4.11
C TRP A 249 -4.08 -7.86 -4.08
N TYR A 250 -5.36 -8.21 -4.09
CA TYR A 250 -5.84 -9.59 -3.98
C TYR A 250 -6.73 -9.95 -5.15
N CYS A 251 -6.69 -9.19 -6.23
CA CYS A 251 -7.60 -9.31 -7.34
C CYS A 251 -6.78 -9.31 -8.61
N ASP A 252 -6.59 -10.50 -9.19
CA ASP A 252 -5.91 -10.63 -10.48
C ASP A 252 -6.89 -10.23 -11.58
N ARG A 253 -6.46 -9.25 -12.39
CA ARG A 253 -7.17 -8.80 -13.60
C ARG A 253 -7.08 -9.84 -14.71
#